data_AF-A0A814PS50-F1
#
_entry.id   AF-A0A814PS50-F1
#
_cell.length_a   1.000
_cell.length_b   1.000
_cell.length_c   1.000
_cell.angle_alpha   90.00
_cell.angle_beta   90.00
_cell.angle_gamma   90.00
#
_symmetry.space_group_name_H-M   'P 1'
#
loop_
_entity.id
_entity.type
_entity.pdbx_description
1 polymer ?
#
loop_
_entity_poly.entity_id
_entity_poly.type
_entity_poly.pdbx_seq_one_letter_code
_entity_poly.pdbx_strand_id
1 'polypeptide(L)'
;MVRELFDLKMEDLAIIADATYCRREKSSNNDLQYKTCSEQKMDLLTKPFIVCCTDWFIIDCYGPFQANQNDATSFDYILKTDRNLISIF
;
A
#
# COMPACT_ATOMS: atom_id res chain seq x y z
N MET A 1 -0.81 -18.71 18.28
CA MET A 1 -2.25 -18.84 18.58
C MET A 1 -2.98 -17.93 17.61
N VAL A 2 -3.88 -18.47 16.79
CA VAL A 2 -4.69 -17.67 15.86
C VAL A 2 -5.88 -17.09 16.64
N ARG A 3 -6.23 -15.84 16.39
CA ARG A 3 -7.38 -15.16 17.00
C ARG A 3 -8.21 -14.50 15.91
N GLU A 4 -9.52 -14.72 15.96
CA GLU A 4 -10.47 -14.01 15.10
C GLU A 4 -10.55 -12.54 15.54
N LEU A 5 -10.35 -11.64 14.58
CA LEU A 5 -10.47 -10.19 14.80
C LEU A 5 -11.88 -9.69 14.51
N PHE A 6 -12.55 -10.31 13.54
CA PHE A 6 -13.87 -9.94 13.05
C PHE A 6 -14.70 -11.20 12.78
N ASP A 7 -16.01 -11.13 13.02
CA ASP A 7 -16.98 -12.19 12.73
C ASP A 7 -17.54 -12.00 11.31
N LEU A 8 -16.67 -12.19 10.30
CA LEU A 8 -17.01 -12.02 8.89
C LEU A 8 -17.77 -13.23 8.37
N LYS A 9 -18.89 -12.99 7.69
CA LYS A 9 -19.65 -13.99 6.98
C LYS A 9 -19.11 -14.19 5.57
N MET A 10 -19.51 -15.28 4.93
CA MET A 10 -19.07 -15.59 3.57
C MET A 10 -19.58 -14.57 2.53
N GLU A 11 -20.69 -13.90 2.82
CA GLU A 11 -21.28 -12.86 1.96
C GLU A 11 -20.65 -11.47 2.19
N ASP A 12 -19.84 -11.31 3.23
CA ASP A 12 -19.23 -10.03 3.55
C ASP A 12 -18.04 -9.75 2.63
N LEU A 13 -18.02 -8.56 2.04
CA LEU A 13 -16.88 -8.06 1.30
C LEU A 13 -15.85 -7.49 2.27
N ALA A 14 -14.64 -8.04 2.24
CA ALA A 14 -13.49 -7.47 2.93
C ALA A 14 -12.51 -6.87 1.91
N ILE A 15 -12.18 -5.60 2.12
CA ILE A 15 -11.22 -4.86 1.31
C ILE A 15 -9.94 -4.69 2.13
N ILE A 16 -8.82 -5.05 1.52
CA ILE A 16 -7.47 -4.88 2.04
C ILE A 16 -6.89 -3.64 1.37
N ALA A 17 -6.46 -2.68 2.19
CA ALA A 17 -5.80 -1.46 1.77
C ALA A 17 -4.44 -1.39 2.48
N ASP A 18 -3.38 -1.79 1.79
CA ASP A 18 -2.06 -1.93 2.40
C ASP A 18 -0.94 -1.52 1.46
N ALA A 19 0.13 -0.96 2.03
CA ALA A 19 1.33 -0.66 1.29
C ALA A 19 2.28 -1.86 1.31
N THR A 20 2.75 -2.25 0.12
CA THR A 20 3.74 -3.32 -0.01
C THR A 20 5.09 -2.76 -0.49
N TYR A 21 6.12 -3.59 -0.43
CA TYR A 21 7.45 -3.23 -0.90
C TYR A 21 7.86 -4.12 -2.07
N CYS A 22 8.23 -3.50 -3.19
CA CYS A 22 8.88 -4.17 -4.29
C CYS A 22 10.36 -3.76 -4.33
N ARG A 23 11.25 -4.75 -4.36
CA ARG A 23 12.69 -4.49 -4.50
C ARG A 23 12.99 -3.91 -5.87
N ARG A 24 13.99 -3.03 -5.92
CA ARG A 24 14.49 -2.47 -7.17
C ARG A 24 16.02 -2.37 -7.14
N GLU A 25 16.61 -2.47 -8.32
CA GLU A 25 18.02 -2.18 -8.53
C GLU A 25 18.38 -0.70 -8.29
N LYS A 26 19.68 -0.46 -8.14
CA LYS A 26 20.24 0.87 -7.93
C LYS A 26 20.05 1.74 -9.17
N SER A 27 19.42 2.91 -8.99
CA SER A 27 19.32 3.92 -10.05
C SER A 27 20.55 4.81 -10.10
N SER A 28 20.93 5.32 -11.27
CA SER A 28 21.92 6.41 -11.39
C SER A 28 21.39 7.76 -10.88
N ASN A 29 20.08 7.90 -10.68
CA ASN A 29 19.46 9.09 -10.11
C ASN A 29 19.55 9.07 -8.58
N ASN A 30 20.35 9.99 -8.02
CA ASN A 30 20.60 10.06 -6.58
C ASN A 30 19.34 10.44 -5.78
N ASP A 31 18.55 11.40 -6.26
CA ASP A 31 17.31 11.81 -5.59
C ASP A 31 16.30 10.66 -5.51
N LEU A 32 16.23 9.84 -6.57
CA LEU A 32 15.38 8.65 -6.58
C LEU A 32 15.89 7.59 -5.58
N GLN A 33 17.21 7.41 -5.47
CA GLN A 33 17.79 6.48 -4.50
C GLN A 33 17.39 6.87 -3.07
N TYR A 34 17.52 8.14 -2.69
CA TYR A 34 17.13 8.58 -1.33
C TYR A 34 15.64 8.40 -1.05
N LYS A 35 14.76 8.69 -2.03
CA LYS A 35 13.30 8.53 -1.86
C LYS A 35 12.85 7.08 -1.70
N THR A 36 13.69 6.14 -2.09
CA THR A 36 13.33 4.72 -2.19
C THR A 36 14.17 3.82 -1.31
N CYS A 37 15.21 4.36 -0.68
CA CYS A 37 15.92 3.68 0.39
C CYS A 37 15.02 3.62 1.62
N SER A 38 14.67 2.40 2.05
CA SER A 38 14.01 2.18 3.32
C SER A 38 15.05 2.00 4.41
N GLU A 39 15.05 2.89 5.41
CA GLU A 39 15.95 2.75 6.56
C GLU A 39 15.66 1.49 7.38
N GLN A 40 14.39 1.11 7.51
CA GLN A 40 14.00 -0.07 8.27
C GLN A 40 14.41 -1.38 7.58
N LYS A 41 14.35 -1.42 6.24
CA LYS A 41 14.67 -2.62 5.46
C LYS A 41 16.11 -2.62 4.95
N MET A 42 16.82 -1.50 5.09
CA MET A 42 18.19 -1.30 4.62
C MET A 42 18.37 -1.65 3.13
N ASP A 43 17.36 -1.34 2.32
CA ASP A 43 17.29 -1.75 0.90
C ASP A 43 16.55 -0.70 0.04
N LEU A 44 16.74 -0.77 -1.27
CA LEU A 44 16.07 0.08 -2.27
C LEU A 44 14.73 -0.54 -2.67
N LEU A 45 13.65 0.12 -2.27
CA LEU A 45 12.29 -0.36 -2.41
C LEU A 45 11.39 0.70 -3.07
N THR A 46 10.57 0.27 -4.01
CA THR A 46 9.36 1.02 -4.39
C THR A 46 8.21 0.59 -3.50
N LYS A 47 7.40 1.54 -3.05
CA LYS A 47 6.31 1.30 -2.12
C LYS A 47 4.95 1.58 -2.79
N PRO A 48 4.38 0.65 -3.57
CA PRO A 48 3.01 0.78 -4.03
C PRO A 48 2.01 0.54 -2.89
N PHE A 49 0.85 1.17 -2.99
CA PHE A 49 -0.27 0.96 -2.09
C PHE A 49 -1.39 0.24 -2.86
N ILE A 50 -1.73 -0.96 -2.43
CA ILE A 50 -2.66 -1.83 -3.15
C ILE A 50 -3.99 -1.85 -2.40
N VAL A 51 -5.08 -1.70 -3.15
CA VAL A 51 -6.43 -1.95 -2.66
C VAL A 51 -6.98 -3.17 -3.38
N CYS A 52 -7.30 -4.23 -2.64
CA CYS A 52 -7.78 -5.48 -3.22
C CYS A 52 -8.79 -6.20 -2.32
N CYS A 53 -9.54 -7.12 -2.91
CA CYS A 53 -10.40 -8.05 -2.20
C CYS A 53 -9.58 -9.23 -1.64
N THR A 54 -10.17 -9.99 -0.71
CA THR A 54 -9.56 -11.19 -0.11
C THR A 54 -9.34 -12.35 -1.08
N ASP A 55 -9.99 -12.32 -2.24
CA ASP A 55 -9.84 -13.28 -3.34
C ASP A 55 -8.83 -12.83 -4.41
N TRP A 56 -8.03 -11.81 -4.10
CA TRP A 56 -6.98 -11.23 -4.96
C TRP A 56 -7.50 -10.36 -6.12
N PHE A 57 -8.79 -10.07 -6.19
CA PHE A 57 -9.28 -9.07 -7.14
C PHE A 57 -8.69 -7.69 -6.80
N ILE A 58 -7.88 -7.13 -7.69
CA ILE A 58 -7.27 -5.81 -7.51
C ILE A 58 -8.31 -4.75 -7.86
N ILE A 59 -8.65 -3.91 -6.88
CA ILE A 59 -9.55 -2.77 -7.07
C ILE A 59 -8.76 -1.61 -7.68
N ASP A 60 -7.64 -1.24 -7.05
CA ASP A 60 -6.75 -0.18 -7.56
C ASP A 60 -5.33 -0.29 -6.98
N CYS A 61 -4.40 0.48 -7.55
CA CYS A 61 -3.01 0.58 -7.13
C CYS A 61 -2.52 2.04 -7.20
N TYR A 62 -1.99 2.54 -6.08
CA TYR A 62 -1.52 3.92 -5.94
C TYR A 62 -0.01 3.98 -5.67
N GLY A 63 0.56 5.17 -5.94
CA GLY A 63 1.97 5.47 -5.72
C GLY A 63 2.81 5.34 -7.02
N PRO A 64 4.10 4.96 -6.93
CA PRO A 64 4.79 4.52 -5.71
C PRO A 64 5.02 5.66 -4.73
N PHE A 65 4.74 5.41 -3.45
CA PHE A 65 5.06 6.31 -2.35
C PHE A 65 6.54 6.18 -1.97
N GLN A 66 7.05 7.16 -1.23
CA GLN A 66 8.41 7.12 -0.72
C GLN A 66 8.56 5.99 0.30
N ALA A 67 9.72 5.34 0.33
CA ALA A 67 9.96 4.19 1.21
C ALA A 67 9.79 4.52 2.71
N ASN A 68 10.04 5.77 3.08
CA ASN A 68 9.94 6.26 4.46
C ASN A 68 8.58 6.94 4.77
N GLN A 69 7.68 7.03 3.79
CA GLN A 69 6.31 7.51 4.03
C GLN A 69 5.49 6.41 4.70
N ASN A 70 4.78 6.73 5.78
CA ASN A 70 3.95 5.76 6.49
C ASN A 70 2.65 5.44 5.70
N ASP A 71 2.00 4.35 6.08
CA ASP A 71 0.86 3.84 5.32
C ASP A 71 -0.41 4.66 5.60
N ALA A 72 -0.57 5.16 6.83
CA ALA A 72 -1.69 6.02 7.21
C ALA A 72 -1.73 7.34 6.41
N THR A 73 -0.58 8.01 6.21
CA THR A 73 -0.48 9.22 5.40
C THR A 73 -0.70 8.92 3.92
N SER A 74 -0.21 7.77 3.44
CA SER A 74 -0.46 7.33 2.07
C SER A 74 -1.94 7.07 1.83
N PHE A 75 -2.61 6.41 2.79
CA PHE A 75 -4.04 6.13 2.71
C PHE A 75 -4.90 7.39 2.83
N ASP A 76 -4.57 8.31 3.75
CA ASP A 76 -5.24 9.61 3.86
C ASP A 76 -5.11 10.44 2.57
N TYR A 77 -3.93 10.42 1.93
CA TYR A 77 -3.74 11.04 0.62
C TYR A 77 -4.67 10.43 -0.45
N ILE A 78 -4.74 9.09 -0.51
CA ILE A 78 -5.60 8.38 -1.47
C ILE A 78 -7.07 8.77 -1.25
N LEU A 79 -7.56 8.69 -0.01
CA LEU A 79 -8.93 9.06 0.35
C LEU A 79 -9.27 10.53 0.08
N LYS A 80 -8.28 11.43 0.05
CA LYS A 80 -8.52 12.85 -0.30
C LYS A 80 -8.50 13.10 -1.80
N THR A 81 -7.86 12.23 -2.58
CA THR A 81 -7.55 12.48 -4.00
C THR A 81 -8.45 11.68 -4.93
N ASP A 82 -8.88 10.47 -4.53
CA ASP A 82 -9.73 9.60 -5.33
C ASP A 82 -11.15 9.50 -4.78
N ARG A 83 -12.07 10.24 -5.40
CA ARG A 83 -13.49 10.24 -5.02
C ARG A 83 -14.21 8.94 -5.37
N ASN A 84 -13.75 8.19 -6.36
CA ASN A 84 -14.36 6.92 -6.73
C ASN A 84 -14.03 5.88 -5.67
N LEU A 85 -12.79 5.85 -5.18
CA LEU A 85 -12.41 4.94 -4.11
C LEU A 85 -13.15 5.25 -2.79
N ILE A 86 -13.36 6.52 -2.46
CA ILE A 86 -14.18 6.90 -1.29
C ILE A 86 -15.58 6.30 -1.37
N SER A 87 -16.17 6.21 -2.58
CA SER A 87 -17.53 5.66 -2.72
C SER A 87 -17.64 4.16 -2.40
N ILE A 88 -16.51 3.46 -2.25
CA ILE A 88 -16.42 2.04 -1.90
C ILE A 88 -16.35 1.84 -0.36
N PHE A 89 -15.88 2.84 0.40
CA PHE A 89 -15.75 2.81 1.85
C PHE A 89 -16.91 3.51 2.57
#